data_AF-A0A8C3YFN8-F1
#
_entry.id   AF-A0A8C3YFN8-F1
#
_cell.length_a   1.000
_cell.length_b   1.000
_cell.length_c   1.000
_cell.angle_alpha   90.00
_cell.angle_beta   90.00
_cell.angle_gamma   90.00
#
_symmetry.space_group_name_H-M   'P 1'
#
loop_
_entity.id
_entity.type
_entity.pdbx_description
1 polymer ?
#
loop_
_entity_poly.entity_id
_entity_poly.type
_entity_poly.pdbx_seq_one_letter_code
_entity_poly.pdbx_strand_id
1 'polypeptide(L)' 'MIKAIYEKPTASIILNGEKLKAFPLKSGTRQGCPLSPLLFNIVLEVLATTIRQTKNKRHPNRKRRGKTVTVWR' A
#
# COMPACT_ATOMS: atom_id res chain seq x y z
N MET A 1 -6.92 10.91 34.19
CA MET A 1 -5.83 10.34 33.37
C MET A 1 -6.03 10.60 31.88
N ILE A 2 -7.18 10.22 31.30
CA ILE A 2 -7.48 10.41 29.87
C ILE A 2 -7.43 11.90 29.46
N LYS A 3 -7.95 12.82 30.28
CA LYS A 3 -7.95 14.27 29.99
C LYS A 3 -6.57 14.84 29.66
N ALA A 4 -5.50 14.38 30.33
CA ALA A 4 -4.14 14.85 30.10
C ALA A 4 -3.57 14.45 28.72
N ILE A 5 -4.11 13.39 28.09
CA ILE A 5 -3.70 12.92 26.77
C ILE A 5 -4.32 13.78 25.66
N TYR A 6 -5.53 14.30 25.89
CA TYR A 6 -6.26 15.15 24.95
C TYR A 6 -6.02 16.64 25.14
N GLU A 7 -5.37 17.03 26.24
CA GLU A 7 -5.08 18.42 26.54
C GLU A 7 -3.85 18.88 25.74
N LYS A 8 -4.12 19.28 24.49
CA LYS A 8 -3.15 19.91 23.56
C LYS A 8 -1.91 19.06 23.28
N PRO A 9 -2.05 17.92 22.58
CA PRO A 9 -0.89 17.15 22.17
C PRO A 9 0.02 18.01 21.28
N THR A 10 1.32 18.00 21.56
CA THR A 10 2.32 18.77 20.79
C THR A 10 3.12 17.80 19.92
N ALA A 11 3.29 18.10 18.63
CA ALA A 11 4.09 17.27 17.73
C ALA A 11 5.33 18.00 17.22
N SER A 12 6.40 17.24 17.00
CA SER A 12 7.59 17.67 16.25
C SER A 12 7.83 16.70 15.10
N ILE A 13 7.99 17.22 13.88
CA ILE A 13 8.25 16.42 12.68
C ILE A 13 9.77 16.37 12.45
N ILE A 14 10.27 15.20 12.02
CA ILE A 14 11.65 15.05 11.52
C ILE A 14 11.57 14.99 9.99
N LEU A 15 12.21 15.92 9.30
CA LEU A 15 12.31 15.94 7.84
C LEU A 15 13.78 15.91 7.45
N ASN A 16 14.16 14.95 6.60
CA ASN A 16 15.55 14.77 6.13
C ASN A 16 16.60 14.74 7.25
N GLY A 17 16.25 14.21 8.43
CA GLY A 17 17.14 14.13 9.60
C GLY A 17 17.13 15.37 10.50
N GLU A 18 16.49 16.47 10.08
CA GLU A 18 16.36 17.67 10.90
C GLU A 18 15.03 17.69 11.66
N LYS A 19 15.10 17.97 12.97
CA LYS A 19 13.92 18.08 13.83
C LYS A 19 13.36 19.50 13.78
N LEU A 20 12.12 19.63 13.32
CA LEU A 20 11.41 20.90 13.28
C LEU A 20 10.87 21.31 14.66
N LYS A 21 10.59 22.60 14.83
CA LYS A 21 10.00 23.16 16.06
C LYS A 21 8.67 22.48 16.37
N ALA A 22 8.45 22.22 17.65
CA ALA A 22 7.24 21.58 18.13
C ALA A 22 6.04 22.52 17.98
N PHE A 23 4.90 22.01 17.49
CA PHE A 23 3.67 22.78 17.29
C PHE A 23 2.46 22.05 17.90
N PRO A 24 1.45 22.78 18.41
CA PRO A 24 0.26 22.17 18.97
C PRO A 24 -0.52 21.47 17.84
N LEU A 25 -0.85 20.19 18.06
CA LEU A 25 -1.72 19.45 17.16
C LEU A 25 -3.17 19.93 17.34
N LYS A 26 -3.77 20.43 16.26
CA LYS A 26 -5.22 20.53 16.18
C LYS A 26 -5.76 19.11 16.00
N SER A 27 -6.66 18.66 16.88
CA SER A 27 -7.36 17.38 16.71
C SER A 27 -8.23 17.45 15.45
N GLY A 28 -7.70 16.98 14.32
CA GLY A 28 -8.38 17.17 13.05
C GLY A 28 -7.64 16.62 11.85
N THR A 29 -7.64 15.30 11.71
CA THR A 29 -7.72 14.62 10.40
C THR A 29 -8.41 13.27 10.61
N ARG A 30 -9.58 13.09 9.99
CA ARG A 30 -10.26 11.78 9.92
C ARG A 30 -9.33 10.82 9.19
N GLN A 31 -9.05 9.66 9.78
CA GLN A 31 -8.41 8.55 9.07
C GLN A 31 -9.39 8.15 7.93
N GLY A 32 -8.98 8.40 6.69
CA GLY A 32 -9.78 8.11 5.50
C GLY A 32 -10.13 6.63 5.42
N CYS A 33 -11.34 6.37 4.96
CA CYS A 33 -12.14 5.14 5.05
C CYS A 33 -11.38 3.80 4.90
N PRO A 34 -11.67 2.78 5.75
CA PRO A 34 -11.13 1.42 5.61
C PRO A 34 -11.47 0.71 4.29
N LEU A 35 -12.37 1.26 3.47
CA LEU A 35 -12.70 0.76 2.13
C LEU A 35 -11.75 1.22 1.03
N SER A 36 -10.94 2.27 1.26
CA SER A 36 -9.99 2.79 0.28
C SER A 36 -8.94 1.76 -0.17
N PRO A 37 -8.34 0.94 0.74
CA PRO A 37 -7.41 -0.11 0.34
C PRO A 37 -8.05 -1.20 -0.52
N LEU A 38 -9.29 -1.59 -0.21
CA LEU A 38 -10.00 -2.63 -0.96
C LEU A 38 -10.35 -2.17 -2.39
N LEU A 39 -10.88 -0.94 -2.51
CA LEU A 39 -11.18 -0.35 -3.82
C LEU A 39 -9.92 -0.16 -4.67
N PHE A 40 -8.81 0.24 -4.05
CA PHE A 40 -7.52 0.38 -4.75
C PHE A 40 -7.02 -0.95 -5.32
N ASN A 41 -7.12 -2.04 -4.54
CA ASN A 41 -6.74 -3.38 -5.00
C ASN A 41 -7.58 -3.86 -6.19
N ILE A 42 -8.90 -3.60 -6.19
CA ILE A 42 -9.79 -3.94 -7.31
C ILE A 42 -9.37 -3.20 -8.59
N VAL A 43 -9.07 -1.90 -8.48
CA VAL A 43 -8.61 -1.10 -9.62
C VAL A 43 -7.27 -1.64 -10.17
N LEU A 44 -6.34 -2.01 -9.29
CA LEU A 44 -5.06 -2.61 -9.71
C LEU A 44 -5.23 -3.98 -10.38
N GLU A 45 -6.14 -4.81 -9.90
CA GLU A 45 -6.44 -6.12 -10.51
C GLU A 45 -7.04 -5.97 -11.92
N VAL A 46 -7.98 -5.04 -12.10
CA VAL A 46 -8.54 -4.71 -13.41
C VAL A 46 -7.46 -4.18 -14.35
N LEU A 47 -6.56 -3.33 -13.87
CA LEU A 47 -5.43 -2.85 -14.66
C LEU A 47 -4.48 -4.00 -15.06
N ALA A 48 -4.13 -4.89 -14.14
CA ALA A 48 -3.27 -6.03 -14.43
C ALA A 48 -3.90 -7.00 -15.45
N THR A 49 -5.20 -7.24 -15.35
CA THR A 49 -5.93 -8.09 -16.30
C THR A 49 -5.97 -7.46 -17.69
N THR A 50 -6.21 -6.16 -17.81
CA THR A 50 -6.16 -5.47 -19.11
C THR A 50 -4.77 -5.53 -19.74
N ILE A 51 -3.70 -5.32 -18.98
CA ILE A 51 -2.31 -5.42 -19.47
C ILE A 51 -1.97 -6.85 -19.91
N ARG A 52 -2.45 -7.87 -19.20
CA ARG A 52 -2.26 -9.28 -19.61
C ARG A 52 -3.00 -9.59 -20.90
N GLN A 53 -4.22 -9.07 -21.08
CA GLN A 53 -5.01 -9.28 -22.30
C GLN A 53 -4.41 -8.53 -23.50
N THR A 54 -3.85 -7.32 -23.31
CA THR A 54 -3.15 -6.61 -24.39
C THR A 54 -1.87 -7.33 -24.81
N LYS A 55 -1.13 -7.93 -23.87
CA LYS A 55 0.08 -8.72 -24.17
C LYS A 55 -0.23 -10.07 -24.83
N ASN A 56 -1.33 -10.73 -24.46
CA ASN A 56 -1.76 -12.00 -25.07
C ASN A 56 -2.30 -11.86 -26.51
N LYS A 57 -2.69 -10.66 -26.95
CA LYS A 57 -3.04 -10.41 -28.36
C LYS A 57 -1.82 -10.31 -29.29
N ARG A 58 -0.59 -10.16 -28.76
CA ARG A 58 0.66 -10.08 -29.54
C ARG A 58 1.53 -11.34 -29.41
N HIS A 59 0.97 -12.50 -29.77
CA HIS A 59 1.60 -13.84 -29.87
C HIS A 59 1.48 -14.77 -28.65
N PRO A 60 0.78 -15.91 -28.78
CA PRO A 60 0.77 -16.95 -27.77
C PRO A 60 1.97 -17.90 -27.97
N ASN A 61 3.12 -17.62 -27.38
CA ASN A 61 4.18 -18.64 -27.26
C ASN A 61 4.33 -19.11 -25.81
N ARG A 62 3.49 -20.08 -25.44
CA ARG A 62 3.57 -20.77 -24.15
C ARG A 62 4.59 -21.91 -24.25
N LYS A 63 5.89 -21.62 -24.07
CA LYS A 63 6.88 -22.67 -23.78
C LYS A 63 6.59 -23.25 -22.39
N ARG A 64 5.95 -24.41 -22.34
CA ARG A 64 5.84 -25.23 -21.13
C ARG A 64 7.26 -25.65 -20.72
N ARG A 65 7.84 -25.01 -19.69
CA ARG A 65 8.98 -25.62 -18.99
C ARG A 65 8.46 -26.86 -18.27
N GLY A 66 8.99 -28.03 -18.63
CA GLY A 66 8.68 -29.30 -17.97
C GLY A 66 9.01 -29.22 -16.48
N LYS A 67 8.12 -29.74 -15.65
CA LYS A 67 8.39 -29.94 -14.22
C LYS A 67 9.13 -31.26 -14.08
N THR A 68 10.45 -31.21 -13.91
CA THR A 68 11.18 -32.36 -13.37
C THR A 68 11.00 -32.32 -11.86
N VAL A 69 10.15 -33.19 -11.33
CA VAL A 69 10.07 -33.43 -9.88
C VAL A 69 11.18 -34.41 -9.56
N THR A 70 12.28 -33.92 -8.99
CA THR A 70 13.30 -34.80 -8.41
C THR A 70 12.81 -35.25 -7.04
N VAL A 71 12.52 -36.56 -6.92
CA VAL A 71 12.31 -37.24 -5.65
C VAL A 71 13.68 -37.43 -5.01
N TRP A 72 13.90 -36.82 -3.85
CA TRP A 72 15.05 -37.15 -3.01
C TRP A 72 14.74 -38.46 -2.28
N ARG A 73 15.56 -39.48 -2.52
CA ARG A 73 15.60 -40.74 -1.78
C ARG A 73 16.66 -40.65 -0.70
#